data_AF-A0A7S0M8H3-F1
#
_entry.id   AF-A0A7S0M8H3-F1
#
_cell.length_a   1.000
_cell.length_b   1.000
_cell.length_c   1.000
_cell.angle_alpha   90.00
_cell.angle_beta   90.00
_cell.angle_gamma   90.00
#
_symmetry.space_group_name_H-M   'P 1'
#
loop_
_entity.id
_entity.type
_entity.pdbx_description
1 polymer ?
#
loop_
_entity_poly.entity_id
_entity_poly.type
_entity_poly.pdbx_seq_one_letter_code
_entity_poly.pdbx_strand_id
1 'polypeptide(L)'
;ARPLPSSSAGPPGARGERGARGVAGPAGPRGTRGRPLLACPGGVSGATRLVGCNTQACRVEVLHRGRWGSVCSAGFSDKDAAVVCRAMGLNPGRAVDRFGRYAAAPTAGPVWLAGVGCTGDELELGHCRKAAWTDEPRG
;
A
#
# COMPACT_ATOMS: atom_id res chain seq x y z
N ALA A 1 -20.42 -60.78 5.55
CA ALA A 1 -19.72 -59.84 6.45
C ALA A 1 -18.25 -59.73 6.03
N ARG A 2 -17.57 -58.60 6.27
CA ARG A 2 -16.10 -58.47 6.06
C ARG A 2 -15.36 -59.22 7.18
N PRO A 3 -14.10 -59.64 6.97
CA PRO A 3 -12.97 -58.76 7.31
C PRO A 3 -11.84 -58.69 6.26
N LEU A 4 -11.06 -57.60 6.33
CA LEU A 4 -9.63 -57.53 5.93
C LEU A 4 -8.80 -57.72 7.23
N PRO A 5 -7.51 -58.14 7.23
CA PRO A 5 -6.36 -57.35 6.74
C PRO A 5 -5.31 -58.26 6.02
N SER A 6 -4.03 -57.95 5.77
CA SER A 6 -3.11 -56.84 6.12
C SER A 6 -2.10 -56.58 4.98
N SER A 7 -1.55 -55.36 4.93
CA SER A 7 -0.15 -55.09 4.54
C SER A 7 0.32 -53.80 5.19
N SER A 8 1.48 -53.83 5.84
CA SER A 8 1.92 -52.83 6.81
C SER A 8 2.81 -51.73 6.20
N ALA A 9 2.44 -50.48 6.42
CA ALA A 9 3.34 -49.32 6.29
C ALA A 9 3.76 -48.85 7.69
N GLY A 10 5.07 -48.64 7.90
CA GLY A 10 5.60 -48.10 9.16
C GLY A 10 5.23 -46.62 9.38
N PRO A 11 5.34 -46.10 10.61
CA PRO A 11 4.98 -44.72 10.91
C PRO A 11 5.95 -43.73 10.24
N PRO A 12 5.46 -42.65 9.62
CA PRO A 12 6.32 -41.57 9.13
C PRO A 12 6.95 -40.81 10.30
N GLY A 13 8.21 -40.39 10.12
CA GLY A 13 8.97 -39.64 11.14
C GLY A 13 8.40 -38.26 11.45
N ALA A 14 8.75 -37.73 12.62
CA ALA A 14 8.26 -36.45 13.10
C ALA A 14 8.69 -35.27 12.20
N ARG A 15 7.72 -34.44 11.81
CA ARG A 15 7.96 -33.20 11.07
C ARG A 15 8.41 -32.10 12.04
N GLY A 16 9.57 -31.50 11.77
CA GLY A 16 10.16 -30.43 12.58
C GLY A 16 9.25 -29.23 12.82
N GLU A 17 9.57 -28.49 13.88
CA GLU A 17 8.72 -27.44 14.44
C GLU A 17 8.52 -26.27 13.48
N ARG A 18 7.28 -25.81 13.35
CA ARG A 18 6.99 -24.56 12.63
C ARG A 18 7.34 -23.40 13.54
N GLY A 19 8.34 -22.61 13.15
CA GLY A 19 8.59 -21.30 13.75
C GLY A 19 7.32 -20.45 13.82
N ALA A 20 7.26 -19.55 14.81
CA ALA A 20 6.05 -18.79 15.14
C ALA A 20 5.45 -18.13 13.89
N ARG A 21 4.15 -18.38 13.66
CA ARG A 21 3.40 -17.70 12.60
C ARG A 21 3.46 -16.20 12.85
N GLY A 22 4.11 -15.46 11.94
CA GLY A 22 3.97 -14.01 11.89
C GLY A 22 2.49 -13.62 11.85
N VAL A 23 2.12 -12.61 12.62
CA VAL A 23 0.73 -12.13 12.68
C VAL A 23 0.29 -11.67 11.30
N ALA A 24 -0.77 -12.27 10.78
CA ALA A 24 -1.40 -11.79 9.55
C ALA A 24 -2.02 -10.42 9.83
N GLY A 25 -1.61 -9.41 9.06
CA GLY A 25 -2.26 -8.10 9.08
C GLY A 25 -3.74 -8.20 8.67
N PRO A 26 -4.56 -7.17 8.99
CA PRO A 26 -5.98 -7.18 8.66
C PRO A 26 -6.19 -7.34 7.14
N ALA A 27 -7.17 -8.15 6.76
CA ALA A 27 -7.51 -8.35 5.35
C ALA A 27 -7.96 -7.03 4.72
N GLY A 28 -7.33 -6.66 3.59
CA GLY A 28 -7.70 -5.47 2.82
C GLY A 28 -9.14 -5.54 2.27
N PRO A 29 -9.75 -4.38 1.95
CA PRO A 29 -11.11 -4.34 1.43
C PRO A 29 -11.24 -5.09 0.10
N ARG A 30 -12.35 -5.82 -0.08
CA ARG A 30 -12.64 -6.54 -1.32
C ARG A 30 -12.89 -5.54 -2.46
N GLY A 31 -12.06 -5.58 -3.50
CA GLY A 31 -12.21 -4.73 -4.68
C GLY A 31 -13.54 -5.01 -5.41
N THR A 32 -14.32 -3.95 -5.65
CA THR A 32 -15.59 -4.04 -6.37
C THR A 32 -15.36 -3.99 -7.88
N ARG A 33 -15.72 -5.06 -8.59
CA ARG A 33 -15.71 -5.10 -10.05
C ARG A 33 -16.92 -4.31 -10.59
N GLY A 34 -16.72 -3.45 -11.58
CA GLY A 34 -17.82 -2.91 -12.41
C GLY A 34 -18.24 -1.45 -12.19
N ARG A 35 -17.30 -0.51 -12.02
CA ARG A 35 -17.58 0.93 -12.23
C ARG A 35 -16.63 1.49 -13.31
N PRO A 36 -17.12 2.33 -14.25
CA PRO A 36 -16.27 2.94 -15.27
C PRO A 36 -15.23 3.86 -14.62
N LEU A 37 -14.03 3.89 -15.20
CA LEU A 37 -12.80 4.50 -14.65
C LEU A 37 -12.79 6.04 -14.74
N LEU A 38 -13.80 6.71 -14.16
CA LEU A 38 -13.90 8.19 -14.13
C LEU A 38 -13.66 8.83 -12.76
N ALA A 39 -13.37 8.01 -11.76
CA ALA A 39 -12.81 8.43 -10.49
C ALA A 39 -11.56 7.58 -10.24
N CYS A 40 -10.48 8.19 -9.75
CA CYS A 40 -9.41 7.41 -9.14
C CYS A 40 -10.02 6.70 -7.92
N PRO A 41 -10.11 5.37 -7.90
CA PRO A 41 -10.70 4.69 -6.75
C PRO A 41 -9.76 4.88 -5.56
N GLY A 42 -10.32 5.29 -4.42
CA GLY A 42 -9.63 5.20 -3.15
C GLY A 42 -9.21 3.75 -2.90
N GLY A 43 -7.98 3.55 -2.43
CA GLY A 43 -7.36 2.23 -2.33
C GLY A 43 -6.25 2.21 -1.30
N VAL A 44 -5.85 1.01 -0.89
CA VAL A 44 -4.71 0.76 -0.01
C VAL A 44 -3.87 -0.36 -0.61
N SER A 45 -2.56 -0.16 -0.65
CA SER A 45 -1.58 -1.13 -1.14
C SER A 45 -0.33 -0.99 -0.28
N GLY A 46 0.01 -2.06 0.44
CA GLY A 46 1.09 -2.05 1.43
C GLY A 46 0.97 -0.92 2.44
N ALA A 47 2.01 -0.10 2.52
CA ALA A 47 2.10 1.09 3.36
C ALA A 47 1.57 2.37 2.67
N THR A 48 0.92 2.30 1.50
CA THR A 48 0.41 3.46 0.75
C THR A 48 -1.12 3.43 0.65
N ARG A 49 -1.79 4.59 0.74
CA ARG A 49 -3.23 4.72 0.48
C ARG A 49 -3.60 5.99 -0.30
N LEU A 50 -4.72 5.91 -1.03
CA LEU A 50 -5.37 7.02 -1.71
C LEU A 50 -6.64 7.44 -0.95
N VAL A 51 -6.70 8.69 -0.52
CA VAL A 51 -7.84 9.28 0.23
C VAL A 51 -8.30 10.60 -0.39
N GLY A 52 -9.50 11.05 -0.03
CA GLY A 52 -10.01 12.35 -0.49
C GLY A 52 -10.13 12.48 -2.02
N CYS A 53 -10.40 11.36 -2.71
CA CYS A 53 -10.42 11.27 -4.17
C CYS A 53 -11.58 12.05 -4.79
N ASN A 54 -11.32 12.66 -5.95
CA ASN A 54 -12.31 13.28 -6.83
C ASN A 54 -12.10 12.80 -8.29
N THR A 55 -12.75 13.45 -9.26
CA THR A 55 -12.67 13.10 -10.69
C THR A 55 -11.31 13.41 -11.34
N GLN A 56 -10.38 14.05 -10.63
CA GLN A 56 -9.09 14.52 -11.17
C GLN A 56 -7.88 14.04 -10.36
N ALA A 57 -8.00 13.87 -9.04
CA ALA A 57 -6.89 13.47 -8.18
C ALA A 57 -7.36 12.79 -6.88
N CYS A 58 -6.43 12.09 -6.24
CA CYS A 58 -6.51 11.64 -4.84
C CYS A 58 -5.35 12.26 -4.04
N ARG A 59 -5.52 12.40 -2.73
CA ARG A 59 -4.40 12.60 -1.80
C ARG A 59 -3.70 11.26 -1.59
N VAL A 60 -2.37 11.26 -1.67
CA VAL A 60 -1.53 10.12 -1.27
C VAL A 60 -1.19 10.25 0.21
N GLU A 61 -1.35 9.16 0.95
CA GLU A 61 -0.88 9.02 2.33
C GLU A 61 -0.09 7.73 2.49
N VAL A 62 0.84 7.73 3.44
CA VAL A 62 1.68 6.58 3.77
C VAL A 62 1.55 6.21 5.26
N LEU A 63 1.71 4.93 5.56
CA LEU A 63 1.68 4.37 6.91
C LEU A 63 3.11 4.30 7.45
N HIS A 64 3.39 5.05 8.51
CA HIS A 64 4.66 4.97 9.23
C HIS A 64 4.41 4.91 10.74
N ARG A 65 5.14 4.07 11.46
CA ARG A 65 4.99 3.84 12.92
C ARG A 65 3.52 3.69 13.36
N GLY A 66 2.73 2.92 12.59
CA GLY A 66 1.32 2.64 12.87
C GLY A 66 0.33 3.80 12.64
N ARG A 67 0.79 4.95 12.13
CA ARG A 67 -0.03 6.14 11.86
C ARG A 67 0.02 6.51 10.39
N TRP A 68 -1.13 6.91 9.84
CA TRP A 68 -1.18 7.48 8.49
C TRP A 68 -0.73 8.93 8.50
N GLY A 69 -0.03 9.34 7.45
CA GLY A 69 0.45 10.70 7.24
C GLY A 69 0.68 10.99 5.77
N SER A 70 0.95 12.24 5.46
CA SER A 70 1.12 12.75 4.10
C SER A 70 2.54 12.56 3.57
N VAL A 71 2.65 12.63 2.24
CA VAL A 71 3.93 12.74 1.52
C VAL A 71 4.15 14.22 1.20
N CYS A 72 5.38 14.71 1.36
CA CYS A 72 5.74 16.07 0.99
C CYS A 72 5.57 16.26 -0.53
N SER A 73 4.86 17.30 -0.96
CA SER A 73 4.67 17.63 -2.38
C SER A 73 5.92 18.22 -3.03
N ALA A 74 6.85 18.77 -2.25
CA ALA A 74 8.08 19.36 -2.77
C ALA A 74 8.96 18.28 -3.45
N GLY A 75 9.05 18.34 -4.78
CA GLY A 75 9.77 17.38 -5.61
C GLY A 75 8.97 16.12 -6.00
N PHE A 76 7.71 15.99 -5.58
CA PHE A 76 6.86 14.86 -5.96
C PHE A 76 6.49 14.94 -7.45
N SER A 77 6.84 13.92 -8.22
CA SER A 77 6.85 13.92 -9.68
C SER A 77 5.89 12.90 -10.30
N ASP A 78 5.70 12.99 -11.63
CA ASP A 78 4.92 12.02 -12.40
C ASP A 78 5.42 10.57 -12.23
N LYS A 79 6.71 10.36 -11.91
CA LYS A 79 7.27 9.02 -11.62
C LYS A 79 6.81 8.48 -10.27
N ASP A 80 6.78 9.34 -9.26
CA ASP A 80 6.31 8.97 -7.92
C ASP A 80 4.79 8.71 -7.95
N ALA A 81 4.03 9.51 -8.72
CA ALA A 81 2.62 9.25 -8.99
C ALA A 81 2.38 7.93 -9.75
N ALA A 82 3.23 7.61 -10.73
CA ALA A 82 3.14 6.35 -11.47
C ALA A 82 3.36 5.12 -10.56
N VAL A 83 4.33 5.17 -9.63
CA VAL A 83 4.54 4.13 -8.60
C VAL A 83 3.28 3.93 -7.74
N VAL A 84 2.67 5.03 -7.25
CA VAL A 84 1.44 4.93 -6.43
C VAL A 84 0.29 4.31 -7.22
N CYS A 85 0.04 4.76 -8.46
CA CYS A 85 -1.03 4.21 -9.28
C CYS A 85 -0.78 2.74 -9.64
N ARG A 86 0.45 2.38 -9.99
CA ARG A 86 0.87 1.01 -10.27
C ARG A 86 0.66 0.10 -9.06
N ALA A 87 1.03 0.54 -7.86
CA ALA A 87 0.80 -0.19 -6.61
C ALA A 87 -0.69 -0.46 -6.34
N MET A 88 -1.58 0.39 -6.84
CA MET A 88 -3.05 0.24 -6.76
C MET A 88 -3.66 -0.55 -7.93
N GLY A 89 -2.85 -1.02 -8.89
CA GLY A 89 -3.34 -1.68 -10.11
C GLY A 89 -4.05 -0.72 -11.08
N LEU A 90 -3.75 0.57 -11.00
CA LEU A 90 -4.30 1.63 -11.86
C LEU A 90 -3.32 1.96 -12.99
N ASN A 91 -3.85 2.57 -14.07
CA ASN A 91 -3.02 3.17 -15.12
C ASN A 91 -2.08 4.23 -14.52
N PRO A 92 -0.88 4.45 -15.10
CA PRO A 92 0.09 5.43 -14.59
C PRO A 92 -0.55 6.82 -14.42
N GLY A 93 -0.53 7.32 -13.18
CA GLY A 93 -1.00 8.65 -12.84
C GLY A 93 0.03 9.73 -13.15
N ARG A 94 -0.37 10.98 -12.93
CA ARG A 94 0.51 12.15 -12.97
C ARG A 94 0.49 12.86 -11.62
N ALA A 95 1.58 13.52 -11.26
CA ALA A 95 1.62 14.38 -10.10
C ALA A 95 0.73 15.60 -10.35
N VAL A 96 -0.12 15.90 -9.38
CA VAL A 96 -1.01 17.06 -9.42
C VAL A 96 -0.59 18.01 -8.31
N ASP A 97 0.20 19.01 -8.67
CA ASP A 97 0.62 20.06 -7.72
C ASP A 97 -0.58 20.97 -7.40
N ARG A 98 -1.35 20.55 -6.39
CA ARG A 98 -2.51 21.28 -5.86
C ARG A 98 -2.50 21.22 -4.35
N PHE A 99 -1.75 22.11 -3.73
CA PHE A 99 -1.88 22.43 -2.31
C PHE A 99 -3.35 22.75 -1.95
N GLY A 100 -3.86 22.11 -0.89
CA GLY A 100 -5.02 22.53 -0.11
C GLY A 100 -6.43 22.41 -0.73
N ARG A 101 -6.65 22.68 -2.03
CA ARG A 101 -8.02 22.91 -2.56
C ARG A 101 -8.83 21.67 -2.96
N TYR A 102 -8.22 20.51 -3.15
CA TYR A 102 -8.88 19.33 -3.75
C TYR A 102 -9.06 18.13 -2.82
N ALA A 103 -8.48 18.20 -1.63
CA ALA A 103 -8.73 17.24 -0.57
C ALA A 103 -9.70 17.90 0.42
N ALA A 104 -10.94 17.41 0.47
CA ALA A 104 -12.03 17.95 1.29
C ALA A 104 -11.85 17.74 2.81
N ALA A 105 -10.63 17.54 3.28
CA ALA A 105 -10.27 17.38 4.69
C ALA A 105 -8.88 18.00 4.95
N PRO A 106 -8.71 18.74 6.07
CA PRO A 106 -7.39 19.02 6.63
C PRO A 106 -6.58 17.74 6.78
N THR A 107 -5.27 17.79 6.54
CA THR A 107 -4.37 16.68 6.83
C THR A 107 -4.26 16.50 8.35
N ALA A 108 -5.08 15.61 8.92
CA ALA A 108 -5.05 15.26 10.34
C ALA A 108 -3.83 14.39 10.75
N GLY A 109 -2.85 14.23 9.86
CA GLY A 109 -1.65 13.42 10.05
C GLY A 109 -0.39 14.15 9.53
N PRO A 110 0.79 13.84 10.10
CA PRO A 110 2.04 14.54 9.82
C PRO A 110 2.57 14.26 8.40
N VAL A 111 3.62 14.96 8.00
CA VAL A 111 4.41 14.58 6.82
C VAL A 111 5.38 13.45 7.23
N TRP A 112 5.16 12.24 6.72
CA TRP A 112 6.01 11.08 7.03
C TRP A 112 7.16 10.88 6.04
N LEU A 113 6.91 11.18 4.77
CA LEU A 113 7.83 10.89 3.68
C LEU A 113 8.11 12.14 2.87
N ALA A 114 9.39 12.45 2.64
CA ALA A 114 9.84 13.60 1.87
C ALA A 114 10.92 13.21 0.87
N GLY A 115 11.23 14.11 -0.06
CA GLY A 115 12.33 13.94 -1.01
C GLY A 115 12.19 12.75 -1.96
N VAL A 116 10.97 12.22 -2.15
CA VAL A 116 10.74 11.06 -3.01
C VAL A 116 11.31 11.31 -4.41
N GLY A 117 11.90 10.27 -4.99
CA GLY A 117 12.49 10.31 -6.32
C GLY A 117 12.60 8.91 -6.88
N CYS A 118 11.46 8.39 -7.35
CA CYS A 118 11.30 7.08 -7.94
C CYS A 118 11.86 7.01 -9.38
N THR A 119 12.23 5.80 -9.86
CA THR A 119 12.46 5.55 -11.29
C THR A 119 11.14 5.37 -12.05
N GLY A 120 10.13 4.78 -11.38
CA GLY A 120 8.83 4.39 -11.93
C GLY A 120 8.53 2.88 -11.81
N ASP A 121 9.52 2.09 -11.39
CA ASP A 121 9.47 0.62 -11.34
C ASP A 121 9.32 0.07 -9.92
N GLU A 122 9.46 0.94 -8.92
CA GLU A 122 9.32 0.59 -7.51
C GLU A 122 7.91 0.08 -7.17
N LEU A 123 7.82 -0.84 -6.22
CA LEU A 123 6.55 -1.41 -5.77
C LEU A 123 5.76 -0.44 -4.89
N GLU A 124 6.44 0.45 -4.17
CA GLU A 124 5.87 1.41 -3.23
C GLU A 124 6.77 2.64 -3.12
N LEU A 125 6.20 3.80 -2.74
CA LEU A 125 6.96 5.04 -2.53
C LEU A 125 8.11 4.88 -1.52
N GLY A 126 7.96 3.99 -0.53
CA GLY A 126 8.97 3.69 0.48
C GLY A 126 10.24 3.03 -0.05
N HIS A 127 10.18 2.44 -1.24
CA HIS A 127 11.31 1.76 -1.89
C HIS A 127 12.07 2.68 -2.87
N CYS A 128 11.57 3.88 -3.13
CA CYS A 128 12.22 4.83 -4.03
C CYS A 128 13.52 5.37 -3.42
N ARG A 129 14.59 5.44 -4.22
CA ARG A 129 15.97 5.64 -3.73
C ARG A 129 16.19 6.88 -2.84
N LYS A 130 15.38 7.92 -3.01
CA LYS A 130 15.48 9.18 -2.24
C LYS A 130 14.43 9.32 -1.12
N ALA A 131 13.60 8.32 -0.89
CA ALA A 131 12.50 8.35 0.08
C ALA A 131 13.02 8.57 1.51
N ALA A 132 12.94 9.82 1.99
CA ALA A 132 13.35 10.20 3.33
C ALA A 132 12.16 10.07 4.30
N TRP A 133 12.14 8.98 5.05
CA TRP A 133 11.21 8.79 6.17
C TRP A 133 11.58 9.70 7.34
N THR A 134 10.57 10.16 8.08
CA THR A 134 10.73 10.93 9.32
C THR A 134 10.26 10.08 10.50
N ASP A 135 11.11 9.84 11.49
CA ASP A 135 10.77 9.04 12.67
C ASP A 135 9.81 9.75 13.67
N GLU A 136 9.69 11.07 13.56
CA GLU A 136 8.88 11.92 14.42
C GLU A 136 7.94 12.83 13.61
N PRO A 137 6.66 12.97 14.02
CA PRO A 137 5.72 13.90 13.39
C PRO A 137 6.22 15.36 13.37
N ARG A 138 6.60 15.88 12.20
CA ARG A 138 6.61 17.34 11.99
C ARG A 138 5.15 17.80 11.85
N GLY A 139 4.69 18.50 12.89
CA GLY A 139 3.36 19.12 12.98
C GLY A 139 3.28 20.45 12.23
#